data_AF-A0A1I3AAH8-F1
#
_entry.id   AF-A0A1I3AAH8-F1
#
_cell.length_a   1.000
_cell.length_b   1.000
_cell.length_c   1.000
_cell.angle_alpha   90.00
_cell.angle_beta   90.00
_cell.angle_gamma   90.00
#
_symmetry.space_group_name_H-M   'P 1'
#
loop_
_entity.id
_entity.type
_entity.pdbx_description
1 polymer ?
#
loop_
_entity_poly.entity_id
_entity_poly.type
_entity_poly.pdbx_seq_one_letter_code
_entity_poly.pdbx_strand_id
1 'polypeptide(L)'
;MARRQRPIDSYQAILVLMSSGPEINIPIVDKHDAGLFTSLSQFMWVQGEPLLLVYEIGHEIYTTQGIDLPALQRLEAAGLLSMDAAGYVKKWFGKHTRLFYFGKPTKIQFPQDASNQLDLGHVILTEQGKALARGFGGTRNQKFYEYTIETWIRQGLVTSSIVPPGRSI
;
A
#
# COMPACT_ATOMS: atom_id res chain seq x y z
N MET A 1 5.54 36.23 -25.55
CA MET A 1 4.27 35.52 -25.24
C MET A 1 4.62 34.17 -24.62
N ALA A 2 4.50 34.03 -23.29
CA ALA A 2 4.83 32.79 -22.59
C ALA A 2 3.62 31.84 -22.61
N ARG A 3 3.76 30.70 -23.30
CA ARG A 3 2.77 29.61 -23.24
C ARG A 3 2.76 29.06 -21.80
N ARG A 4 1.66 29.25 -21.08
CA ARG A 4 1.39 28.53 -19.84
C ARG A 4 1.33 27.03 -20.17
N GLN A 5 2.32 26.28 -19.72
CA GLN A 5 2.28 24.82 -19.73
C GLN A 5 1.12 24.40 -18.81
N ARG A 6 0.08 23.78 -19.36
CA ARG A 6 -0.98 23.17 -18.54
C ARG A 6 -0.37 22.01 -17.73
N PRO A 7 -0.83 21.74 -16.50
CA PRO A 7 -0.36 20.58 -15.75
C PRO A 7 -0.64 19.33 -16.58
N ILE A 8 0.39 18.49 -16.72
CA ILE A 8 0.27 17.19 -17.37
C ILE A 8 -0.70 16.37 -16.50
N ASP A 9 -1.82 15.96 -17.09
CA ASP A 9 -2.73 14.99 -16.49
C ASP A 9 -1.91 13.76 -16.08
N SER A 10 -2.06 13.30 -14.85
CA SER A 10 -1.40 12.11 -14.30
C SER A 10 -1.40 10.91 -15.27
N TYR A 11 -2.43 10.77 -16.10
CA TYR A 11 -2.49 9.77 -17.18
C TYR A 11 -1.44 9.95 -18.28
N GLN A 12 -1.15 11.18 -18.69
CA GLN A 12 -0.14 11.48 -19.71
C GLN A 12 1.29 11.33 -19.17
N ALA A 13 1.50 11.59 -17.88
CA ALA A 13 2.79 11.33 -17.23
C ALA A 13 3.11 9.81 -17.19
N ILE A 14 2.09 8.98 -16.96
CA ILE A 14 2.20 7.52 -17.04
C ILE A 14 2.58 7.08 -18.46
N LEU A 15 1.90 7.58 -19.51
CA LEU A 15 2.24 7.26 -20.91
C LEU A 15 3.64 7.71 -21.34
N VAL A 16 4.11 8.86 -20.86
CA VAL A 16 5.46 9.37 -21.17
C VAL A 16 6.55 8.52 -20.50
N LEU A 17 6.33 8.05 -19.27
CA LEU A 17 7.24 7.10 -18.62
C LEU A 17 7.24 5.71 -19.28
N MET A 18 6.18 5.33 -20.01
CA MET A 18 6.07 4.08 -20.77
C MET A 18 6.92 4.05 -22.05
N SER A 19 7.57 5.15 -22.44
CA SER A 19 8.30 5.26 -23.71
C SER A 19 9.83 5.13 -23.60
N SER A 20 10.40 4.97 -22.39
CA SER A 20 11.86 5.04 -22.20
C SER A 20 12.44 4.17 -21.06
N GLY A 21 11.76 3.11 -20.64
CA GLY A 21 12.26 2.11 -19.68
C GLY A 21 12.16 0.68 -20.21
N PRO A 22 12.80 -0.32 -19.57
CA PRO A 22 12.67 -1.72 -19.97
C PRO A 22 11.19 -2.10 -19.95
N GLU A 23 10.73 -2.89 -20.92
CA GLU A 23 9.33 -3.32 -21.07
C GLU A 23 8.82 -4.00 -19.79
N ILE A 24 8.28 -3.21 -18.86
CA ILE A 24 7.42 -3.71 -17.81
C ILE A 24 6.10 -3.98 -18.50
N ASN A 25 5.73 -5.26 -18.62
CA ASN A 25 4.41 -5.69 -19.06
C ASN A 25 3.39 -5.25 -17.99
N ILE A 26 2.91 -4.01 -18.11
CA ILE A 26 1.89 -3.46 -17.23
C ILE A 26 0.55 -4.08 -17.66
N PRO A 27 -0.20 -4.70 -16.75
CA PRO A 27 -1.54 -5.20 -17.03
C PRO A 27 -2.42 -4.16 -17.72
N ILE A 28 -3.19 -4.57 -18.73
CA ILE A 28 -4.23 -3.72 -19.30
C ILE A 28 -5.34 -3.62 -18.25
N VAL A 29 -5.37 -2.52 -17.52
CA VAL A 29 -6.37 -2.24 -16.49
C VAL A 29 -7.36 -1.20 -17.04
N ASP A 30 -8.66 -1.44 -16.86
CA ASP A 30 -9.71 -0.48 -17.19
C ASP A 30 -9.47 0.85 -16.44
N LYS A 31 -9.80 1.99 -17.06
CA LYS A 31 -9.58 3.32 -16.47
C LYS A 31 -10.19 3.47 -15.08
N HIS A 32 -11.37 2.91 -14.85
CA HIS A 32 -12.03 2.96 -13.56
C HIS A 32 -11.32 2.06 -12.54
N ASP A 33 -10.85 0.88 -12.94
CA ASP A 33 -10.05 -0.01 -12.07
C ASP A 33 -8.69 0.62 -11.72
N ALA A 34 -8.06 1.32 -12.65
CA ALA A 34 -6.82 2.07 -12.39
C ALA A 34 -7.06 3.19 -11.36
N GLY A 35 -8.21 3.86 -11.41
CA GLY A 35 -8.62 4.84 -10.40
C GLY A 35 -8.81 4.22 -9.01
N LEU A 36 -9.53 3.09 -8.92
CA LEU A 36 -9.72 2.36 -7.67
C LEU A 36 -8.39 1.86 -7.11
N PHE A 37 -7.52 1.29 -7.95
CA PHE A 37 -6.22 0.79 -7.53
C PHE A 37 -5.29 1.92 -7.06
N THR A 38 -5.38 3.10 -7.69
CA THR A 38 -4.68 4.31 -7.23
C THR A 38 -5.13 4.70 -5.82
N SER A 39 -6.45 4.69 -5.55
CA SER A 39 -6.96 4.91 -4.19
C SER A 39 -6.52 3.82 -3.20
N LEU A 40 -6.49 2.55 -3.63
CA LEU A 40 -6.06 1.42 -2.82
C LEU A 40 -4.58 1.53 -2.42
N SER A 41 -3.73 2.08 -3.29
CA SER A 41 -2.28 2.21 -3.05
C SER A 41 -1.91 3.03 -1.81
N GLN A 42 -2.81 3.88 -1.34
CA GLN A 42 -2.66 4.63 -0.09
C GLN A 42 -2.55 3.72 1.14
N PHE A 43 -3.05 2.49 1.03
CA PHE A 43 -3.14 1.50 2.10
C PHE A 43 -1.99 0.48 2.06
N MET A 44 -0.96 0.76 1.26
CA MET A 44 0.18 -0.13 1.07
C MET A 44 1.38 0.31 1.91
N TRP A 45 1.91 -0.65 2.67
CA TRP A 45 3.24 -0.60 3.24
C TRP A 45 4.20 -1.37 2.33
N VAL A 46 5.50 -1.25 2.58
CA VAL A 46 6.53 -1.94 1.79
C VAL A 46 7.50 -2.67 2.71
N GLN A 47 7.81 -3.92 2.37
CA GLN A 47 8.92 -4.69 2.95
C GLN A 47 9.55 -5.55 1.84
N GLY A 48 10.37 -4.92 1.00
CA GLY A 48 10.83 -5.50 -0.27
C GLY A 48 9.73 -5.51 -1.32
N GLU A 49 8.54 -6.02 -0.96
CA GLU A 49 7.33 -6.04 -1.77
C GLU A 49 6.22 -5.16 -1.20
N PRO A 50 5.25 -4.70 -2.03
CA PRO A 50 4.03 -4.06 -1.55
C PRO A 50 3.22 -4.99 -0.65
N LEU A 51 2.82 -4.47 0.51
CA LEU A 51 1.99 -5.10 1.52
C LEU A 51 0.74 -4.26 1.70
N LEU A 52 -0.37 -4.70 1.11
CA LEU A 52 -1.68 -4.10 1.31
C LEU A 52 -2.21 -4.49 2.70
N LEU A 53 -2.66 -3.52 3.49
CA LEU A 53 -3.23 -3.77 4.83
C LEU A 53 -4.68 -3.30 4.89
N VAL A 54 -5.61 -4.25 4.84
CA VAL A 54 -7.07 -4.00 4.90
C VAL A 54 -7.68 -4.85 6.01
N TYR A 55 -7.68 -4.34 7.25
CA TYR A 55 -8.11 -5.10 8.43
C TYR A 55 -9.63 -5.19 8.57
N GLU A 56 -10.37 -4.11 8.28
CA GLU A 56 -11.82 -4.07 8.41
C GLU A 56 -12.40 -3.36 7.18
N ILE A 57 -12.91 -4.11 6.21
CA ILE A 57 -13.36 -3.58 4.90
C ILE A 57 -14.40 -2.46 5.04
N GLY A 58 -15.27 -2.53 6.07
CA GLY A 58 -16.29 -1.51 6.33
C GLY A 58 -15.80 -0.26 7.06
N HIS A 59 -14.55 -0.23 7.52
CA HIS A 59 -14.02 0.88 8.32
C HIS A 59 -13.89 2.15 7.48
N GLU A 60 -14.24 3.30 8.06
CA GLU A 60 -14.26 4.60 7.37
C GLU A 60 -12.91 5.02 6.78
N ILE A 61 -11.81 4.48 7.32
CA ILE A 61 -10.47 4.71 6.79
C ILE A 61 -10.32 4.27 5.33
N TYR A 62 -11.08 3.25 4.91
CA TYR A 62 -11.11 2.72 3.55
C TYR A 62 -12.29 3.28 2.76
N THR A 63 -13.51 3.21 3.30
CA THR A 63 -14.74 3.52 2.56
C THR A 63 -14.83 5.00 2.16
N THR A 64 -14.30 5.92 2.99
CA THR A 64 -14.23 7.35 2.63
C THR A 64 -13.29 7.65 1.46
N GLN A 65 -12.41 6.70 1.10
CA GLN A 65 -11.52 6.78 -0.06
C GLN A 65 -12.08 6.01 -1.28
N GLY A 66 -13.33 5.54 -1.20
CA GLY A 66 -13.98 4.74 -2.23
C GLY A 66 -13.49 3.29 -2.28
N ILE A 67 -12.84 2.80 -1.23
CA ILE A 67 -12.44 1.39 -1.09
C ILE A 67 -13.41 0.72 -0.13
N ASP A 68 -14.50 0.20 -0.69
CA ASP A 68 -15.51 -0.61 -0.02
C ASP A 68 -15.53 -2.05 -0.59
N LEU A 69 -16.43 -2.90 -0.09
CA LEU A 69 -16.52 -4.29 -0.55
C LEU A 69 -16.78 -4.40 -2.07
N PRO A 70 -17.74 -3.67 -2.68
CA PRO A 70 -17.91 -3.66 -4.13
C PRO A 70 -16.64 -3.27 -4.91
N ALA A 71 -15.91 -2.25 -4.47
CA ALA A 71 -14.66 -1.84 -5.11
C ALA A 71 -13.60 -2.96 -5.02
N LEU A 72 -13.46 -3.60 -3.86
CA LEU A 72 -12.53 -4.72 -3.68
C LEU A 72 -12.92 -5.95 -4.52
N GLN A 73 -14.21 -6.30 -4.59
CA GLN A 73 -14.71 -7.38 -5.44
C GLN A 73 -14.42 -7.13 -6.92
N ARG A 74 -14.50 -5.87 -7.37
CA ARG A 74 -14.16 -5.50 -8.74
C ARG A 74 -12.67 -5.70 -9.02
N LEU A 75 -11.80 -5.24 -8.11
CA LEU A 75 -10.35 -5.43 -8.24
C LEU A 75 -9.94 -6.91 -8.12
N GLU A 76 -10.67 -7.71 -7.33
CA GLU A 76 -10.52 -9.17 -7.28
C GLU A 76 -10.89 -9.82 -8.61
N ALA A 77 -12.04 -9.45 -9.19
CA ALA A 77 -12.47 -9.94 -10.51
C ALA A 77 -11.51 -9.54 -11.64
N ALA A 78 -10.82 -8.40 -11.50
CA ALA A 78 -9.74 -7.97 -12.38
C ALA A 78 -8.40 -8.71 -12.15
N GLY A 79 -8.33 -9.61 -11.16
CA GLY A 79 -7.14 -10.41 -10.85
C GLY A 79 -6.03 -9.66 -10.12
N LEU A 80 -6.30 -8.46 -9.59
CA LEU A 80 -5.28 -7.60 -8.96
C LEU A 80 -5.08 -7.90 -7.46
N LEU A 81 -6.09 -8.48 -6.82
CA LEU A 81 -6.04 -8.86 -5.41
C LEU A 81 -6.85 -10.14 -5.17
N SER A 82 -6.75 -10.68 -3.97
CA SER A 82 -7.57 -11.77 -3.47
C SER A 82 -8.03 -11.44 -2.05
N MET A 83 -9.26 -11.85 -1.72
CA MET A 83 -9.85 -11.69 -0.40
C MET A 83 -10.05 -13.03 0.29
N ASP A 84 -9.87 -13.04 1.61
CA ASP A 84 -10.20 -14.18 2.47
C ASP A 84 -10.81 -13.70 3.78
N ALA A 85 -11.98 -14.25 4.11
CA ALA A 85 -12.68 -13.94 5.36
C ALA A 85 -11.87 -14.35 6.60
N ALA A 86 -11.02 -15.38 6.49
CA ALA A 86 -10.11 -15.78 7.56
C ALA A 86 -8.92 -14.81 7.73
N GLY A 87 -8.65 -13.98 6.72
CA GLY A 87 -7.54 -13.04 6.70
C GLY A 87 -6.21 -13.69 6.32
N TYR A 88 -5.22 -12.83 6.07
CA TYR A 88 -3.87 -13.21 5.67
C TYR A 88 -2.87 -12.83 6.74
N VAL A 89 -1.89 -13.69 6.97
CA VAL A 89 -0.79 -13.43 7.90
C VAL A 89 0.55 -13.61 7.20
N LYS A 90 1.49 -12.71 7.47
CA LYS A 90 2.90 -12.88 7.11
C LYS A 90 3.63 -13.45 8.32
N LYS A 91 4.19 -14.66 8.16
CA LYS A 91 4.81 -15.43 9.25
C LYS A 91 6.34 -15.26 9.26
N TRP A 92 6.96 -15.87 10.27
CA TRP A 92 8.41 -16.04 10.40
C TRP A 92 9.17 -14.75 10.66
N PHE A 93 8.54 -13.80 11.33
CA PHE A 93 9.23 -12.63 11.84
C PHE A 93 10.07 -12.99 13.07
N GLY A 94 11.32 -12.50 13.09
CA GLY A 94 12.12 -12.44 14.30
C GLY A 94 11.62 -11.36 15.26
N LYS A 95 12.43 -11.01 16.26
CA LYS A 95 12.10 -9.97 17.24
C LYS A 95 11.80 -8.60 16.63
N HIS A 96 12.46 -8.26 15.53
CA HIS A 96 12.41 -6.93 14.93
C HIS A 96 12.20 -6.98 13.42
N THR A 97 11.47 -6.01 12.88
CA THR A 97 11.43 -5.74 11.44
C THR A 97 11.32 -4.23 11.18
N ARG A 98 11.41 -3.86 9.90
CA ARG A 98 11.13 -2.51 9.40
C ARG A 98 10.17 -2.62 8.23
N LEU A 99 9.07 -1.87 8.32
CA LEU A 99 8.17 -1.65 7.20
C LEU A 99 8.25 -0.18 6.79
N PHE A 100 8.06 0.10 5.52
CA PHE A 100 8.17 1.44 4.95
C PHE A 100 6.80 1.92 4.50
N TYR A 101 6.42 3.11 4.94
CA TYR A 101 5.22 3.79 4.45
C TYR A 101 5.65 5.05 3.71
N PHE A 102 5.44 5.09 2.38
CA PHE A 102 5.90 6.18 1.53
C PHE A 102 7.39 6.54 1.74
N GLY A 103 8.23 5.51 1.77
CA GLY A 103 9.69 5.63 1.96
C GLY A 103 10.12 5.91 3.41
N LYS A 104 9.19 6.16 4.34
CA LYS A 104 9.51 6.40 5.75
C LYS A 104 9.50 5.08 6.54
N PRO A 105 10.63 4.68 7.16
CA PRO A 105 10.70 3.45 7.92
C PRO A 105 10.00 3.56 9.28
N THR A 106 9.23 2.54 9.63
CA THR A 106 8.74 2.28 10.98
C THR A 106 9.36 0.99 11.48
N LYS A 107 10.07 1.06 12.61
CA LYS A 107 10.59 -0.12 13.30
C LYS A 107 9.44 -0.76 14.07
N ILE A 108 9.31 -2.07 13.95
CA ILE A 108 8.35 -2.89 14.69
C ILE A 108 9.15 -3.89 15.52
N GLN A 109 8.81 -3.98 16.81
CA GLN A 109 9.30 -5.02 17.71
C GLN A 109 8.13 -5.92 18.09
N PHE A 110 8.32 -7.22 17.86
CA PHE A 110 7.35 -8.26 18.18
C PHE A 110 7.54 -8.77 19.62
N PRO A 111 6.51 -9.41 20.21
CA PRO A 111 6.60 -9.94 21.58
C PRO A 111 7.60 -11.08 21.71
N GLN A 112 7.63 -12.04 20.77
CA GLN A 112 8.52 -13.20 20.83
C GLN A 112 9.85 -12.94 20.11
N ASP A 113 10.87 -13.75 20.39
CA ASP A 113 12.18 -13.62 19.75
C ASP A 113 12.22 -14.17 18.32
N ALA A 114 11.36 -15.13 18.01
CA ALA A 114 11.24 -15.76 16.69
C ALA A 114 9.80 -16.25 16.44
N SER A 115 9.54 -16.69 15.21
CA SER A 115 8.25 -17.26 14.78
C SER A 115 7.05 -16.35 15.00
N ASN A 116 7.26 -15.03 15.00
CA ASN A 116 6.17 -14.07 15.06
C ASN A 116 5.44 -13.99 13.72
N GLN A 117 4.25 -13.42 13.75
CA GLN A 117 3.43 -13.15 12.59
C GLN A 117 2.89 -11.73 12.61
N LEU A 118 2.65 -11.19 11.43
CA LEU A 118 1.98 -9.92 11.21
C LEU A 118 0.67 -10.19 10.49
N ASP A 119 -0.43 -9.71 11.05
CA ASP A 119 -1.72 -9.69 10.38
C ASP A 119 -1.70 -8.68 9.23
N LEU A 120 -2.18 -9.08 8.07
CA LEU A 120 -2.32 -8.23 6.88
C LEU A 120 -3.79 -7.84 6.63
N GLY A 121 -4.72 -8.37 7.41
CA GLY A 121 -6.16 -8.23 7.19
C GLY A 121 -6.69 -9.16 6.11
N HIS A 122 -7.75 -8.74 5.43
CA HIS A 122 -8.57 -9.62 4.58
C HIS A 122 -8.28 -9.53 3.10
N VAL A 123 -7.26 -8.77 2.69
CA VAL A 123 -6.98 -8.51 1.27
C VAL A 123 -5.48 -8.61 1.02
N ILE A 124 -5.09 -9.36 0.00
CA ILE A 124 -3.70 -9.46 -0.46
C ILE A 124 -3.59 -9.19 -1.95
N LEU A 125 -2.48 -8.59 -2.38
CA LEU A 125 -2.20 -8.41 -3.81
C LEU A 125 -1.79 -9.74 -4.46
N THR A 126 -2.29 -9.98 -5.66
CA THR A 126 -1.76 -11.02 -6.55
C THR A 126 -0.39 -10.58 -7.10
N GLU A 127 0.32 -11.47 -7.81
CA GLU A 127 1.56 -11.08 -8.50
C GLU A 127 1.33 -9.96 -9.53
N GLN A 128 0.19 -9.99 -10.20
CA GLN A 128 -0.22 -8.93 -11.12
C GLN A 128 -0.45 -7.60 -10.40
N GLY A 129 -1.15 -7.63 -9.26
CA GLY A 129 -1.35 -6.45 -8.42
C GLY A 129 -0.05 -5.88 -7.84
N LYS A 130 0.89 -6.74 -7.44
CA LYS A 130 2.22 -6.30 -6.98
C LYS A 130 3.01 -5.63 -8.10
N ALA A 131 3.02 -6.22 -9.29
CA ALA A 131 3.68 -5.63 -10.45
C ALA A 131 3.12 -4.24 -10.78
N LEU A 132 1.79 -4.10 -10.72
CA LEU A 132 1.12 -2.82 -10.89
C LEU A 132 1.51 -1.82 -9.79
N ALA A 133 1.43 -2.22 -8.52
CA ALA A 133 1.73 -1.36 -7.37
C ALA A 133 3.16 -0.78 -7.38
N ARG A 134 4.15 -1.51 -7.93
CA ARG A 134 5.52 -0.99 -8.06
C ARG A 134 5.63 0.21 -9.03
N GLY A 135 4.71 0.32 -9.99
CA GLY A 135 4.66 1.42 -10.95
C GLY A 135 3.80 2.61 -10.49
N PHE A 136 3.00 2.47 -9.44
CA PHE A 136 2.07 3.50 -8.98
C PHE A 136 2.61 4.26 -7.76
N GLY A 137 2.68 5.58 -7.88
CA GLY A 137 2.90 6.47 -6.74
C GLY A 137 1.56 6.86 -6.11
N GLY A 138 1.19 6.22 -5.01
CA GLY A 138 0.02 6.61 -4.23
C GLY A 138 0.17 8.00 -3.60
N THR A 139 -0.89 8.50 -2.97
CA THR A 139 -0.79 9.65 -2.07
C THR A 139 -0.69 9.17 -0.63
N ARG A 140 0.24 9.76 0.14
CA ARG A 140 0.41 9.41 1.55
C ARG A 140 -0.84 9.78 2.34
N ASN A 141 -1.41 8.80 3.05
CA ASN A 141 -2.56 9.00 3.93
C ASN A 141 -2.11 8.97 5.39
N GLN A 142 -2.05 10.14 6.04
CA GLN A 142 -1.60 10.25 7.44
C GLN A 142 -2.55 9.53 8.40
N LYS A 143 -3.86 9.62 8.19
CA LYS A 143 -4.85 8.94 9.04
C LYS A 143 -4.69 7.42 8.96
N PHE A 144 -4.38 6.90 7.78
CA PHE A 144 -4.16 5.47 7.60
C PHE A 144 -2.87 5.00 8.27
N TYR A 145 -1.82 5.82 8.21
CA TYR A 145 -0.59 5.55 8.96
C TYR A 145 -0.89 5.41 10.46
N GLU A 146 -1.58 6.39 11.06
CA GLU A 146 -1.97 6.38 12.48
C GLU A 146 -2.84 5.15 12.82
N TYR A 147 -3.87 4.89 12.01
CA TYR A 147 -4.72 3.72 12.13
C TYR A 147 -3.92 2.41 12.11
N THR A 148 -2.93 2.28 11.23
CA THR A 148 -2.06 1.09 11.18
C THR A 148 -1.22 0.96 12.45
N ILE A 149 -0.62 2.05 12.92
CA ILE A 149 0.20 2.07 14.14
C ILE A 149 -0.65 1.66 15.35
N GLU A 150 -1.85 2.22 15.50
CA GLU A 150 -2.77 1.85 16.57
C GLU A 150 -3.16 0.38 16.50
N THR A 151 -3.44 -0.14 15.30
CA THR A 151 -3.75 -1.56 15.10
C THR A 151 -2.61 -2.45 15.57
N TRP A 152 -1.38 -2.13 15.19
CA TRP A 152 -0.18 -2.86 15.61
C TRP A 152 0.05 -2.80 17.13
N ILE A 153 -0.17 -1.64 17.75
CA ILE A 153 -0.07 -1.50 19.21
C ILE A 153 -1.11 -2.37 19.92
N ARG A 154 -2.36 -2.41 19.44
CA ARG A 154 -3.42 -3.28 19.98
C ARG A 154 -3.09 -4.78 19.84
N GLN A 155 -2.31 -5.14 18.82
CA GLN A 155 -1.77 -6.50 18.63
C GLN A 155 -0.55 -6.81 19.50
N GLY A 156 -0.13 -5.89 20.38
CA GLY A 156 1.01 -6.06 21.28
C GLY A 156 2.36 -5.78 20.63
N LEU A 157 2.38 -5.12 19.46
CA LEU A 157 3.61 -4.70 18.79
C LEU A 157 4.09 -3.35 19.33
N VAL A 158 5.39 -3.21 19.51
CA VAL A 158 5.99 -1.91 19.84
C VAL A 158 6.49 -1.26 18.55
N THR A 159 5.99 -0.07 18.25
CA THR A 159 6.35 0.68 17.05
C THR A 159 7.18 1.90 17.39
N SER A 160 8.19 2.20 16.58
CA SER A 160 8.91 3.48 16.67
C SER A 160 9.24 4.02 15.29
N SER A 161 8.88 5.28 15.05
CA SER A 161 9.34 6.02 13.87
C SER A 161 10.82 6.29 13.98
N ILE A 162 11.57 6.07 12.89
CA ILE A 162 12.96 6.51 12.82
C ILE A 162 12.93 7.96 12.35
N VAL A 163 13.14 8.91 13.26
CA VAL A 163 13.48 10.28 12.89
C VAL A 163 14.97 10.25 12.50
N PRO A 164 15.35 10.63 11.27
CA PRO A 164 16.76 10.80 10.94
C PRO A 164 17.38 11.78 11.95
N PRO A 165 18.55 11.52 12.53
CA PRO A 165 19.23 12.49 13.37
C PRO A 165 19.36 13.82 12.59
N GLY A 166 19.04 14.90 13.29
CA GLY A 166 18.58 16.17 12.72
C GLY A 166 19.34 16.72 11.51
N ARG A 167 18.59 17.25 10.55
CA ARG A 167 19.05 18.40 9.80
C ARG A 167 18.85 19.61 10.71
N SER A 168 19.89 20.01 11.43
CA SER A 168 19.95 21.35 11.98
C SER A 168 19.78 22.33 10.81
N ILE A 169 18.74 23.15 10.88
CA ILE A 169 18.60 24.37 10.09
C ILE A 169 19.60 25.41 10.61
#